data_AF-A0A1V5NFB0-F1
#
_entry.id   AF-A0A1V5NFB0-F1
#
_cell.length_a   1.000
_cell.length_b   1.000
_cell.length_c   1.000
_cell.angle_alpha   90.00
_cell.angle_beta   90.00
_cell.angle_gamma   90.00
#
_symmetry.space_group_name_H-M   'P 1'
#
loop_
_entity.id
_entity.type
_entity.pdbx_description
1 polymer ?
#
loop_
_entity_poly.entity_id
_entity_poly.type
_entity_poly.pdbx_seq_one_letter_code
_entity_poly.pdbx_strand_id
1 'polypeptide(L)'
;MIGIIASLAMTIIPWVKDIPVIYGFPFLLGLSLLASIIGSLMTKPEDEDILKKFYRQVKPWGFWGPIRDMVLAEQPGFMPNKNFGRDMLNVAVGIIWQLTFTLAPIYLIIRNFKAMTITIVVMAITSIFMKLNWYDKLDKD
;
A
#
# COMPACT_ATOMS: atom_id res chain seq x y z
N MET A 1 12.24 9.61 2.33
CA MET A 1 13.23 10.12 1.36
C MET A 1 14.61 9.47 1.53
N ILE A 2 15.07 9.23 2.77
CA ILE A 2 16.37 8.60 3.09
C ILE A 2 16.56 7.23 2.41
N GLY A 3 15.55 6.35 2.40
CA GLY A 3 15.65 5.04 1.74
C GLY A 3 15.84 5.09 0.23
N ILE A 4 15.24 6.08 -0.45
CA ILE A 4 15.37 6.27 -1.90
C ILE A 4 16.77 6.81 -2.23
N ILE A 5 17.26 7.76 -1.43
CA ILE A 5 18.62 8.32 -1.56
C ILE A 5 19.67 7.21 -1.33
N ALA A 6 19.47 6.35 -0.34
CA ALA A 6 20.33 5.21 -0.06
C ALA A 6 20.38 4.20 -1.23
N SER A 7 19.24 3.88 -1.84
CA SER A 7 19.21 3.01 -3.03
C SER A 7 19.88 3.64 -4.25
N LEU A 8 19.70 4.95 -4.45
CA LEU A 8 20.30 5.66 -5.59
C LEU A 8 21.82 5.76 -5.42
N ALA A 9 22.33 5.99 -4.21
CA ALA A 9 23.76 6.01 -3.93
C ALA A 9 24.46 4.69 -4.29
N MET A 10 23.79 3.54 -4.09
CA MET A 10 24.34 2.23 -4.45
C MET A 10 24.56 2.04 -5.95
N THR A 11 23.78 2.71 -6.81
CA THR A 11 23.96 2.65 -8.27
C THR A 11 25.17 3.45 -8.77
N ILE A 12 25.79 4.27 -7.92
CA ILE A 12 26.96 5.10 -8.23
C ILE A 12 28.27 4.40 -7.80
N ILE A 13 28.19 3.37 -6.94
CA ILE A 13 29.35 2.64 -6.43
C ILE A 13 29.90 1.71 -7.53
N PRO A 14 31.19 1.86 -7.96
CA PRO A 14 31.75 1.12 -9.09
C PRO A 14 31.65 -0.40 -8.97
N TRP A 15 31.70 -0.93 -7.75
CA TRP A 15 31.70 -2.37 -7.44
C TRP A 15 30.31 -3.01 -7.51
N VAL A 16 29.25 -2.20 -7.59
CA VAL A 16 27.84 -2.64 -7.62
C VAL A 16 27.20 -2.39 -9.00
N LYS A 17 27.82 -1.54 -9.82
CA LYS A 17 27.32 -1.09 -11.11
C LYS A 17 27.11 -2.23 -12.13
N ASP A 18 27.96 -3.26 -12.07
CA ASP A 18 27.92 -4.39 -13.01
C ASP A 18 27.04 -5.55 -12.55
N ILE A 19 26.43 -5.47 -11.35
CA ILE A 19 25.49 -6.47 -10.88
C ILE A 19 24.15 -6.26 -11.60
N PRO A 20 23.60 -7.27 -12.30
CA PRO A 20 22.28 -7.14 -12.89
C PRO A 20 21.25 -6.78 -11.81
N VAL A 21 20.42 -5.78 -12.08
CA VAL A 21 19.49 -5.17 -11.11
C VAL A 21 18.62 -6.22 -10.40
N ILE A 22 18.23 -7.28 -11.10
CA ILE A 22 17.43 -8.39 -10.54
C ILE A 22 18.10 -9.09 -9.35
N TYR A 23 19.44 -9.21 -9.37
CA TYR A 23 20.22 -9.83 -8.29
C TYR A 23 20.56 -8.83 -7.18
N GLY A 24 20.73 -7.55 -7.52
CA GLY A 24 20.94 -6.47 -6.54
C GLY A 24 19.67 -6.04 -5.80
N PHE A 25 18.49 -6.33 -6.36
CA PHE A 25 17.22 -5.84 -5.84
C PHE A 25 16.90 -6.26 -4.39
N PRO A 26 17.04 -7.53 -3.98
CA PRO A 26 16.78 -7.92 -2.58
C PRO A 26 17.67 -7.17 -1.58
N PHE A 27 18.93 -6.92 -1.95
CA PHE A 27 19.87 -6.18 -1.12
C PHE A 27 19.52 -4.69 -1.04
N LEU A 28 19.19 -4.07 -2.18
CA LEU A 28 18.70 -2.69 -2.25
C LEU A 28 17.44 -2.51 -1.42
N LEU A 29 16.48 -3.42 -1.55
CA LEU A 29 15.23 -3.40 -0.78
C LEU A 29 15.51 -3.47 0.72
N GLY A 30 16.37 -4.40 1.14
CA GLY A 30 16.78 -4.55 2.55
C GLY A 30 17.43 -3.28 3.10
N LEU A 31 18.39 -2.71 2.37
CA LEU A 31 19.08 -1.49 2.79
C LEU A 31 18.12 -0.30 2.87
N SER A 32 17.29 -0.08 1.85
CA SER A 32 16.32 1.02 1.82
C SER A 32 15.28 0.89 2.92
N LEU A 33 14.85 -0.34 3.24
CA LEU A 33 13.92 -0.61 4.33
C LEU A 33 14.57 -0.26 5.68
N LEU A 34 15.78 -0.77 5.94
CA LEU A 34 16.52 -0.47 7.17
C LEU A 34 16.79 1.03 7.33
N ALA A 35 17.25 1.69 6.27
CA ALA A 35 17.52 3.13 6.27
C ALA A 35 16.24 3.94 6.53
N SER A 36 15.09 3.49 6.01
CA SER A 36 13.80 4.14 6.27
C SER A 36 13.34 3.93 7.71
N ILE A 37 13.45 2.71 8.25
CA ILE A 37 13.08 2.41 9.65
C ILE A 37 13.95 3.21 10.62
N ILE A 38 15.27 3.15 10.45
CA ILE A 38 16.23 3.86 11.31
C ILE A 38 16.00 5.36 11.21
N GLY A 39 15.90 5.90 9.98
CA GLY A 39 15.63 7.31 9.76
C GLY A 39 14.34 7.78 10.43
N SER A 40 13.25 7.00 10.33
CA SER A 40 11.97 7.31 10.96
C SER A 40 12.00 7.21 12.49
N LEU A 41 12.77 6.28 13.07
CA LEU A 41 12.89 6.16 14.53
C LEU A 41 13.79 7.23 15.15
N MET A 42 14.74 7.77 14.38
CA MET A 42 15.62 8.86 14.83
C MET A 42 14.95 10.24 14.76
N THR A 43 13.88 10.38 13.98
CA THR A 43 13.10 11.62 13.92
C THR A 43 12.16 11.73 15.12
N LYS A 44 11.90 12.98 15.55
CA LYS A 44 10.94 13.23 16.63
C LYS A 44 9.54 12.72 16.24
N PRO A 45 8.78 12.15 17.19
CA PRO A 45 7.38 11.84 16.96
C PRO A 45 6.58 13.08 16.56
N GLU A 46 5.55 12.88 15.75
CA GLU A 46 4.61 13.93 15.37
C GLU A 46 3.79 14.40 16.59
N ASP A 47 3.28 15.62 16.55
CA ASP A 47 2.46 16.20 17.61
C ASP A 47 1.18 15.37 17.88
N GLU A 48 0.82 15.23 19.15
CA GLU A 48 -0.32 14.41 19.58
C GLU A 48 -1.65 14.90 19.01
N ASP A 49 -1.86 16.20 18.86
CA ASP A 49 -3.11 16.74 18.31
C ASP A 49 -3.24 16.42 16.82
N ILE A 50 -2.12 16.41 16.10
CA ILE A 50 -2.06 15.96 14.70
C ILE A 50 -2.40 14.47 14.62
N LEU A 51 -1.80 13.64 15.48
CA LEU A 51 -2.06 12.19 15.52
C LEU A 51 -3.52 11.87 15.87
N LYS A 52 -4.11 12.55 16.86
CA LYS A 52 -5.53 12.40 17.22
C LYS A 52 -6.44 12.84 16.08
N LYS A 53 -6.13 13.95 15.40
CA LYS A 53 -6.89 14.42 14.22
C LYS A 53 -6.83 13.40 13.08
N PHE A 54 -5.64 12.89 12.77
CA PHE A 54 -5.43 11.86 11.76
C PHE A 54 -6.21 10.58 12.09
N TYR A 55 -6.12 10.09 13.33
CA TYR A 55 -6.79 8.88 13.77
C TYR A 55 -8.32 8.99 13.65
N ARG A 56 -8.89 10.14 14.02
CA ARG A 56 -10.33 10.41 13.88
C ARG A 56 -10.80 10.42 12.43
N GLN A 57 -9.99 10.96 11.52
CA GLN A 57 -10.37 11.10 10.11
C GLN A 57 -10.20 9.80 9.32
N VAL A 58 -9.08 9.10 9.51
CA VAL A 58 -8.70 7.94 8.67
C VAL A 58 -9.15 6.61 9.28
N LYS A 59 -9.40 6.57 10.60
CA LYS A 59 -9.74 5.35 11.36
C LYS A 59 -8.82 4.16 11.00
N PRO A 60 -7.49 4.33 11.08
CA PRO A 60 -6.56 3.29 10.63
C PRO A 60 -6.65 2.05 11.53
N TRP A 61 -6.47 0.88 10.92
CA TRP A 61 -6.34 -0.41 11.61
C TRP A 61 -4.87 -0.65 12.03
N GLY A 62 -4.65 -1.57 12.98
CA GLY A 62 -3.31 -1.98 13.43
C GLY A 62 -2.90 -1.43 14.80
N PHE A 63 -1.62 -1.08 14.93
CA PHE A 63 -0.95 -0.80 16.21
C PHE A 63 -1.14 0.65 16.73
N TRP A 64 -2.38 1.16 16.71
CA TRP A 64 -2.71 2.53 17.12
C TRP A 64 -3.24 2.66 18.56
N GLY A 65 -3.00 1.66 19.41
CA GLY A 65 -3.56 1.56 20.77
C GLY A 65 -3.48 2.86 21.59
N PRO A 66 -2.28 3.45 21.79
CA PRO A 66 -2.14 4.65 22.62
C PRO A 66 -2.98 5.84 22.14
N ILE A 67 -2.92 6.15 20.84
CA ILE A 67 -3.66 7.27 20.25
C ILE A 67 -5.16 6.99 20.23
N ARG A 68 -5.58 5.75 19.97
CA ARG A 68 -6.99 5.34 20.06
C ARG A 68 -7.55 5.61 21.45
N ASP A 69 -6.82 5.19 22.48
CA ASP A 69 -7.30 5.30 23.87
C ASP A 69 -7.39 6.78 24.29
N MET A 70 -6.47 7.64 23.83
CA MET A 70 -6.57 9.10 23.98
C MET A 70 -7.82 9.68 23.29
N VAL A 71 -8.09 9.28 22.05
CA VAL A 71 -9.28 9.74 21.31
C VAL A 71 -10.58 9.27 21.97
N LEU A 72 -10.63 8.05 22.50
CA LEU A 72 -11.79 7.53 23.22
C LEU A 72 -12.02 8.23 24.56
N ALA A 73 -10.95 8.66 25.24
CA ALA A 73 -11.06 9.46 26.46
C ALA A 73 -11.66 10.85 26.18
N GLU A 74 -11.28 11.49 25.07
CA GLU A 74 -11.84 12.78 24.64
C GLU A 74 -13.25 12.65 24.06
N GLN A 75 -13.53 11.54 23.36
CA GLN A 75 -14.78 11.32 22.64
C GLN A 75 -15.29 9.88 22.84
N PRO A 76 -16.03 9.59 23.92
CA PRO A 76 -16.49 8.24 24.26
C PRO A 76 -17.39 7.57 23.21
N GLY A 77 -18.04 8.36 22.34
CA GLY A 77 -18.87 7.86 21.25
C GLY A 77 -18.10 7.49 19.97
N PHE A 78 -16.79 7.70 19.92
CA PHE A 78 -15.99 7.39 18.75
C PHE A 78 -15.88 5.86 18.53
N MET A 79 -16.24 5.39 17.34
CA MET A 79 -16.13 3.98 16.98
C MET A 79 -14.93 3.75 16.05
N PRO A 80 -13.88 3.03 16.49
CA PRO A 80 -12.77 2.68 15.63
C PRO A 80 -13.20 1.70 14.53
N ASN A 81 -12.56 1.78 13.36
CA ASN A 81 -12.82 0.85 12.26
C ASN A 81 -12.35 -0.57 12.65
N LYS A 82 -13.27 -1.54 12.58
CA LYS A 82 -13.00 -2.97 12.86
C LYS A 82 -12.98 -3.83 11.59
N ASN A 83 -13.17 -3.23 10.41
CA ASN A 83 -13.34 -3.91 9.13
C ASN A 83 -12.03 -4.33 8.46
N PHE A 84 -10.97 -4.61 9.24
CA PHE A 84 -9.65 -4.99 8.72
C PHE A 84 -9.72 -6.09 7.65
N GLY A 85 -10.47 -7.17 7.91
CA GLY A 85 -10.60 -8.27 6.96
C GLY A 85 -11.23 -7.88 5.63
N ARG A 86 -12.28 -7.04 5.67
CA ARG A 86 -12.93 -6.54 4.44
C ARG A 86 -12.00 -5.60 3.68
N ASP A 87 -11.30 -4.72 4.39
CA ASP A 87 -10.38 -3.76 3.79
C ASP A 87 -9.19 -4.49 3.14
N MET A 88 -8.63 -5.52 3.79
CA MET A 88 -7.58 -6.37 3.22
C MET A 88 -8.04 -7.17 2.00
N LEU A 89 -9.28 -7.67 2.00
CA LEU A 89 -9.85 -8.34 0.82
C LEU A 89 -9.99 -7.36 -0.35
N ASN A 90 -10.45 -6.13 -0.10
CA ASN A 90 -10.53 -5.09 -1.11
C ASN A 90 -9.13 -4.75 -1.67
N VAL A 91 -8.09 -4.68 -0.83
CA VAL A 91 -6.71 -4.49 -1.30
C VAL A 91 -6.26 -5.64 -2.19
N ALA A 92 -6.46 -6.90 -1.76
CA ALA A 92 -6.05 -8.07 -2.53
C ALA A 92 -6.74 -8.13 -3.91
N VAL A 93 -8.05 -7.89 -3.96
CA VAL A 93 -8.80 -7.81 -5.22
C VAL A 93 -8.35 -6.60 -6.05
N GLY A 94 -8.06 -5.47 -5.42
CA GLY A 94 -7.51 -4.28 -6.06
C GLY A 94 -6.16 -4.53 -6.73
N ILE A 95 -5.27 -5.34 -6.14
CA ILE A 95 -4.00 -5.75 -6.76
C ILE A 95 -4.26 -6.56 -8.03
N ILE A 96 -5.15 -7.55 -7.97
CA ILE A 96 -5.52 -8.36 -9.14
C ILE A 96 -6.10 -7.46 -10.24
N TRP A 97 -7.00 -6.55 -9.87
CA TRP A 97 -7.59 -5.57 -10.78
C TRP A 97 -6.52 -4.68 -11.44
N GLN A 98 -5.57 -4.14 -10.68
CA GLN A 98 -4.47 -3.33 -11.22
C GLN A 98 -3.59 -4.11 -12.22
N LEU A 99 -3.27 -5.37 -11.91
CA LEU A 99 -2.50 -6.23 -12.81
C LEU A 99 -3.20 -6.44 -14.15
N THR A 100 -4.53 -6.47 -14.19
CA THR A 100 -5.26 -6.62 -15.45
C THR A 100 -5.04 -5.46 -16.42
N PHE A 101 -4.87 -4.22 -15.93
CA PHE A 101 -4.57 -3.07 -16.79
C PHE A 101 -3.19 -3.15 -17.43
N THR A 102 -2.22 -3.76 -16.74
CA THR A 102 -0.89 -3.98 -17.29
C THR A 102 -0.88 -5.15 -18.28
N LEU A 103 -1.58 -6.25 -17.97
CA LEU A 103 -1.59 -7.45 -18.81
C LEU A 103 -2.39 -7.28 -20.11
N ALA A 104 -3.51 -6.54 -20.09
CA ALA A 104 -4.35 -6.33 -21.26
C ALA A 104 -3.59 -5.78 -22.49
N PRO A 105 -2.82 -4.66 -22.41
CA PRO A 105 -2.06 -4.16 -23.54
C PRO A 105 -0.92 -5.11 -23.96
N ILE A 106 -0.29 -5.82 -23.01
CA ILE A 106 0.74 -6.81 -23.32
C ILE A 106 0.14 -7.92 -24.19
N TYR A 107 -1.00 -8.49 -23.80
CA TYR A 107 -1.68 -9.55 -24.54
C TYR A 107 -2.20 -9.10 -25.90
N LEU A 108 -2.61 -7.84 -26.02
CA LEU A 108 -2.95 -7.24 -27.30
C LEU A 108 -1.72 -7.19 -28.24
N ILE A 109 -0.57 -6.73 -27.74
CA ILE A 109 0.67 -6.62 -28.52
C ILE A 109 1.15 -7.99 -29.01
N ILE A 110 1.18 -9.00 -28.12
CA ILE A 110 1.59 -10.37 -28.49
C ILE A 110 0.49 -11.14 -29.24
N ARG A 111 -0.65 -10.49 -29.55
CA ARG A 111 -1.81 -11.06 -30.26
C ARG A 111 -2.41 -12.32 -29.60
N ASN A 112 -2.28 -12.44 -28.29
CA ASN A 112 -2.88 -13.53 -27.51
C ASN A 112 -4.30 -13.17 -27.09
N PHE A 113 -5.24 -13.26 -28.03
CA PHE A 113 -6.64 -12.86 -27.80
C PHE A 113 -7.34 -13.69 -26.73
N LYS A 114 -7.01 -14.98 -26.57
CA LYS A 114 -7.59 -15.82 -25.52
C LYS A 114 -7.23 -15.30 -24.12
N ALA A 115 -5.94 -15.05 -23.88
CA ALA A 115 -5.49 -14.49 -22.61
C ALA A 115 -6.04 -13.08 -22.38
N MET A 116 -6.07 -12.25 -23.44
CA MET A 116 -6.65 -10.91 -23.39
C MET A 116 -8.13 -10.92 -22.96
N THR A 117 -8.95 -11.80 -23.53
CA THR A 117 -10.37 -11.91 -23.17
C THR A 117 -10.53 -12.34 -21.71
N ILE A 118 -9.74 -13.31 -21.23
CA ILE A 118 -9.75 -13.71 -19.81
C ILE A 118 -9.40 -12.53 -18.92
N THR A 119 -8.35 -11.77 -19.25
CA THR A 119 -7.94 -10.58 -18.50
C THR A 119 -9.03 -9.52 -18.44
N ILE A 120 -9.71 -9.25 -19.56
CA ILE A 120 -10.82 -8.29 -19.60
C ILE A 120 -12.00 -8.77 -18.74
N VAL A 121 -12.34 -10.07 -18.77
CA VAL A 121 -13.40 -10.63 -17.93
C VAL A 121 -13.04 -10.51 -16.45
N VAL A 122 -11.80 -10.84 -16.06
CA VAL A 122 -11.33 -10.67 -14.68
C VAL A 122 -11.38 -9.20 -14.26
N MET A 123 -10.96 -8.28 -15.14
CA MET A 123 -11.04 -6.84 -14.91
C MET A 123 -12.49 -6.38 -14.66
N ALA A 124 -13.45 -6.86 -15.45
CA ALA A 124 -14.86 -6.52 -15.29
C ALA A 124 -15.43 -7.06 -13.97
N ILE A 125 -15.17 -8.33 -13.65
CA ILE A 125 -15.64 -8.97 -12.41
C ILE A 125 -15.08 -8.24 -11.18
N THR A 126 -13.77 -7.97 -11.17
CA THR A 126 -13.12 -7.28 -10.05
C THR A 126 -13.55 -5.82 -9.95
N SER A 127 -13.83 -5.13 -11.07
CA SER A 127 -14.46 -3.80 -11.06
C SER A 127 -15.82 -3.81 -10.37
N ILE A 128 -16.68 -4.79 -10.72
CA ILE A 128 -18.02 -4.93 -10.11
C ILE A 128 -17.89 -5.25 -8.62
N PHE A 129 -16.99 -6.18 -8.25
CA PHE A 129 -16.72 -6.50 -6.86
C PHE A 129 -16.30 -5.26 -6.07
N MET A 130 -15.34 -4.48 -6.59
CA MET A 130 -14.85 -3.26 -5.93
C MET A 130 -15.94 -2.20 -5.82
N LYS A 131 -16.79 -2.06 -6.83
CA LYS A 131 -17.94 -1.16 -6.76
C LYS A 131 -18.86 -1.52 -5.58
N LEU A 132 -19.29 -2.78 -5.52
CA LEU A 132 -20.26 -3.24 -4.54
C LEU A 132 -19.69 -3.40 -3.12
N ASN A 133 -18.45 -3.87 -3.01
CA ASN A 133 -17.85 -4.22 -1.72
C ASN A 133 -17.04 -3.08 -1.09
N TRP A 134 -16.61 -2.10 -1.88
CA TRP A 134 -15.85 -0.96 -1.40
C TRP A 134 -16.55 0.38 -1.69
N TYR A 135 -16.74 0.74 -2.96
CA TYR A 135 -17.21 2.08 -3.34
C TYR A 135 -18.59 2.42 -2.75
N ASP A 136 -19.58 1.53 -2.92
CA ASP A 136 -20.96 1.76 -2.44
C ASP A 136 -21.09 1.72 -0.91
N LYS A 137 -20.06 1.26 -0.19
CA LYS A 137 -20.02 1.18 1.27
C LYS A 137 -19.19 2.30 1.91
N LEU A 138 -18.47 3.09 1.12
CA LEU A 138 -17.55 4.12 1.60
C LEU A 138 -18.26 5.19 2.46
N ASP A 139 -19.49 5.58 2.09
CA ASP A 139 -20.28 6.57 2.84
C ASP A 139 -20.89 6.00 4.14
N LYS A 140 -20.87 4.68 4.32
CA LYS A 140 -21.49 3.99 5.46
C LYS A 140 -20.48 3.59 6.55
N ASP A 141 -19.18 3.83 6.34
CA ASP A 141 -18.08 3.52 7.26
C ASP A 141 -17.47 4.80 7.88
#